data_AF-A0A2V8I148-F1
#
_entry.id   AF-A0A2V8I148-F1
#
_cell.length_a   1.000
_cell.length_b   1.000
_cell.length_c   1.000
_cell.angle_alpha   90.00
_cell.angle_beta   90.00
_cell.angle_gamma   90.00
#
_symmetry.space_group_name_H-M   'P 1'
#
loop_
_entity.id
_entity.type
_entity.pdbx_description
1 polymer ?
#
loop_
_entity_poly.entity_id
_entity_poly.type
_entity_poly.pdbx_seq_one_letter_code
_entity_poly.pdbx_strand_id
1 'polypeptide(L)'
;MALFIQISPATAEEHHDNNRPVAIAFTKWVTTFPLMEGFWGGDLANKFVGEVFQRQVSQRQADNCYLPAPNCGRIIRLEALYEVQNGDHSFTALIRGGTSGDTGAALLDGTVLFGWRVGAPVHVEFQTIPGTTGCAGAPLGATCFQGTIHVGSAPRD
;
A
#
# COMPACT_ATOMS: atom_id res chain seq x y z
N MET A 1 -33.58 29.49 47.35
CA MET A 1 -32.77 30.18 46.33
C MET A 1 -31.60 29.25 46.01
N ALA A 2 -31.65 28.53 44.89
CA ALA A 2 -30.69 27.48 44.57
C ALA A 2 -29.57 28.03 43.67
N LEU A 3 -28.32 27.79 44.06
CA LEU A 3 -27.12 28.23 43.37
C LEU A 3 -26.75 27.17 42.32
N PHE A 4 -26.88 27.50 41.03
CA PHE A 4 -26.40 26.64 39.94
C PHE A 4 -24.91 26.91 39.70
N ILE A 5 -24.07 25.91 39.92
CA ILE A 5 -22.65 25.95 39.54
C ILE A 5 -22.59 25.73 38.03
N GLN A 6 -22.32 26.80 37.27
CA GLN A 6 -21.96 26.71 35.86
C GLN A 6 -20.56 26.11 35.75
N ILE A 7 -20.49 24.85 35.33
CA ILE A 7 -19.24 24.20 34.93
C ILE A 7 -19.05 24.58 33.46
N SER A 8 -18.14 25.51 33.18
CA SER A 8 -17.71 25.78 31.81
C SER A 8 -17.12 24.48 31.24
N PRO A 9 -17.54 24.01 30.05
CA PRO A 9 -16.85 22.92 29.41
C PRO A 9 -15.44 23.43 29.06
N ALA A 10 -14.43 22.85 29.70
CA ALA A 10 -13.07 22.96 29.21
C ALA A 10 -13.05 22.28 27.84
N THR A 11 -12.87 23.08 26.78
CA THR A 11 -12.43 22.56 25.49
C THR A 11 -11.07 21.94 25.72
N ALA A 12 -11.03 20.61 25.85
CA ALA A 12 -9.79 19.86 25.71
C ALA A 12 -9.27 20.14 24.31
N GLU A 13 -8.15 20.86 24.21
CA GLU A 13 -7.39 20.94 22.98
C GLU A 13 -7.08 19.51 22.53
N GLU A 14 -7.62 19.14 21.37
CA GLU A 14 -7.30 17.91 20.65
C GLU A 14 -5.80 17.97 20.35
N HIS A 15 -5.00 17.36 21.22
CA HIS A 15 -3.57 17.19 21.00
C HIS A 15 -3.42 16.28 19.78
N HIS A 16 -3.14 16.90 18.64
CA HIS A 16 -3.12 16.34 17.30
C HIS A 16 -2.47 14.95 17.28
N ASP A 17 -3.27 13.94 16.96
CA ASP A 17 -2.91 12.52 16.97
C ASP A 17 -2.10 12.11 15.74
N ASN A 18 -1.13 12.95 15.38
CA ASN A 18 -0.33 12.84 14.15
C ASN A 18 0.56 11.60 14.09
N ASN A 19 0.61 10.78 15.16
CA ASN A 19 1.45 9.59 15.24
C ASN A 19 0.68 8.27 15.33
N ARG A 20 -0.66 8.24 15.22
CA ARG A 20 -1.39 6.96 15.15
C ARG A 20 -1.08 6.20 13.86
N PRO A 21 -1.09 4.86 13.85
CA PRO A 21 -1.01 4.11 12.60
C PRO A 21 -2.09 4.55 11.60
N VAL A 22 -1.73 4.63 10.32
CA VAL A 22 -2.65 5.00 9.24
C VAL A 22 -2.76 3.89 8.20
N ALA A 23 -3.91 3.83 7.53
CA ALA A 23 -4.16 2.88 6.44
C ALA A 23 -4.49 3.65 5.16
N ILE A 24 -3.80 3.33 4.07
CA ILE A 24 -3.92 4.00 2.78
C ILE A 24 -4.28 2.96 1.73
N ALA A 25 -5.53 2.99 1.27
CA ALA A 25 -5.96 2.15 0.15
C ALA A 25 -5.29 2.62 -1.15
N PHE A 26 -4.90 1.69 -2.02
CA PHE A 26 -4.33 1.99 -3.33
C PHE A 26 -4.82 1.04 -4.41
N THR A 27 -4.71 1.50 -5.65
CA THR A 27 -4.76 0.67 -6.86
C THR A 27 -3.57 1.02 -7.72
N LYS A 28 -2.85 0.01 -8.22
CA LYS A 28 -1.68 0.20 -9.08
C LYS A 28 -1.59 -0.86 -10.17
N TRP A 29 -0.79 -0.60 -11.18
CA TRP A 29 -0.46 -1.54 -12.25
C TRP A 29 1.00 -1.35 -12.68
N VAL A 30 1.54 -2.34 -13.38
CA VAL A 30 2.85 -2.23 -14.02
C VAL A 30 2.65 -1.51 -15.35
N THR A 31 3.42 -0.44 -15.58
CA THR A 31 3.43 0.27 -16.87
C THR A 31 4.43 -0.39 -17.81
N THR A 32 5.71 -0.11 -17.58
CA THR A 32 6.84 -0.78 -18.20
C THR A 32 7.72 -1.29 -17.08
N PHE A 33 7.91 -2.61 -16.99
CA PHE A 33 8.74 -3.19 -15.94
C PHE A 33 10.15 -2.58 -15.95
N PRO A 34 10.69 -2.12 -14.80
CA PRO A 34 10.24 -2.37 -13.42
C PRO A 34 9.25 -1.36 -12.80
N LEU A 35 8.75 -0.41 -13.58
CA LEU A 35 7.95 0.72 -13.10
C LEU A 35 6.47 0.37 -12.90
N MET A 36 5.90 0.99 -11.88
CA MET A 36 4.49 0.94 -11.52
C MET A 36 3.93 2.34 -11.35
N GLU A 37 2.65 2.50 -11.68
CA GLU A 37 1.88 3.70 -11.40
C GLU A 37 0.52 3.32 -10.82
N GLY A 38 -0.16 4.30 -10.26
CA GLY A 38 -1.49 4.11 -9.71
C GLY A 38 -1.98 5.33 -8.94
N PHE A 39 -2.93 5.07 -8.06
CA PHE A 39 -3.57 6.08 -7.23
C PHE A 39 -3.90 5.53 -5.84
N TRP A 40 -4.14 6.44 -4.89
CA TRP A 40 -4.50 6.11 -3.52
C TRP A 40 -5.85 6.73 -3.12
N GLY A 41 -6.52 6.16 -2.13
CA GLY A 41 -7.80 6.67 -1.59
C GLY A 41 -9.01 6.52 -2.51
N GLY A 42 -8.86 5.87 -3.67
CA GLY A 42 -9.95 5.70 -4.65
C GLY A 42 -10.15 6.89 -5.59
N ASP A 43 -9.39 7.97 -5.41
CA ASP A 43 -9.41 9.15 -6.30
C ASP A 43 -8.28 9.06 -7.32
N LEU A 44 -8.61 9.16 -8.61
CA LEU A 44 -7.63 9.11 -9.71
C LEU A 44 -6.69 10.32 -9.75
N ALA A 45 -7.05 11.42 -9.08
CA ALA A 45 -6.18 12.59 -8.96
C ALA A 45 -4.98 12.34 -8.02
N ASN A 46 -5.15 11.41 -7.07
CA ASN A 46 -4.11 11.02 -6.14
C ASN A 46 -3.07 10.15 -6.84
N LYS A 47 -1.78 10.39 -6.59
CA LYS A 47 -0.70 9.69 -7.29
C LYS A 47 0.02 8.68 -6.40
N PHE A 48 0.21 7.51 -6.97
CA PHE A 48 1.08 6.46 -6.45
C PHE A 48 2.07 6.08 -7.55
N VAL A 49 3.34 5.95 -7.20
CA VAL A 49 4.37 5.40 -8.10
C VAL A 49 5.17 4.34 -7.38
N GLY A 50 5.77 3.43 -8.15
CA GLY A 50 6.70 2.47 -7.57
C GLY A 50 7.65 1.86 -8.57
N GLU A 51 8.68 1.23 -8.04
CA GLU A 51 9.73 0.58 -8.82
C GLU A 51 10.09 -0.75 -8.17
N VAL A 52 10.13 -1.83 -8.95
CA VAL A 52 10.55 -3.16 -8.49
C VAL A 52 12.03 -3.36 -8.71
N PHE A 53 12.82 -3.44 -7.64
CA PHE A 53 14.26 -3.70 -7.73
C PHE A 53 14.60 -5.18 -7.88
N GLN A 54 13.90 -6.03 -7.15
CA GLN A 54 14.12 -7.47 -7.20
C GLN A 54 12.81 -8.20 -7.37
N ARG A 55 12.76 -9.09 -8.37
CA ARG A 55 11.67 -10.02 -8.57
C ARG A 55 12.23 -11.43 -8.78
N GLN A 56 11.96 -12.31 -7.84
CA GLN A 56 12.34 -13.72 -7.93
C GLN A 56 11.08 -14.58 -7.93
N VAL A 57 10.95 -15.49 -8.88
CA VAL A 57 9.81 -16.39 -8.98
C VAL A 57 10.28 -17.81 -8.75
N SER A 58 9.63 -18.54 -7.84
CA SER A 58 9.96 -19.94 -7.58
C SER A 58 9.73 -20.81 -8.82
N GLN A 59 10.35 -21.99 -8.87
CA GLN A 59 10.29 -22.88 -10.04
C GLN A 59 9.01 -23.72 -10.11
N ARG A 60 8.31 -23.90 -8.99
CA ARG A 60 7.14 -24.79 -8.91
C ARG A 60 5.94 -24.19 -9.65
N GLN A 61 5.58 -24.75 -10.78
CA GLN A 61 4.33 -24.46 -11.47
C GLN A 61 3.29 -25.50 -11.06
N ALA A 62 2.06 -25.06 -10.74
CA ALA A 62 0.92 -25.96 -10.56
C ALA A 62 0.10 -26.04 -11.86
N ASP A 63 -0.62 -27.16 -12.02
CA ASP A 63 -1.49 -27.38 -13.18
C ASP A 63 -2.78 -26.55 -13.10
N ASN A 64 -3.28 -26.29 -11.90
CA ASN A 64 -4.52 -25.55 -11.63
C ASN A 64 -4.34 -24.58 -10.46
N CYS A 65 -4.94 -23.39 -10.57
CA CYS A 65 -4.91 -22.35 -9.53
C CYS A 65 -6.23 -21.59 -9.43
N TYR A 66 -6.40 -20.91 -8.30
CA TYR A 66 -7.52 -20.01 -8.07
C TYR A 66 -7.50 -18.83 -9.04
N LEU A 67 -6.34 -18.17 -9.23
CA LEU A 67 -6.17 -17.16 -10.26
C LEU A 67 -5.52 -17.74 -11.53
N PRO A 68 -6.13 -17.54 -12.71
CA PRO A 68 -5.51 -17.87 -13.98
C PRO A 68 -4.39 -16.86 -14.26
N ALA A 69 -3.14 -17.28 -14.09
CA ALA A 69 -1.99 -16.41 -14.26
C ALA A 69 -0.72 -17.21 -14.62
N PRO A 70 0.28 -16.57 -15.26
CA PRO A 70 1.56 -17.22 -15.59
C PRO A 70 2.38 -17.66 -14.37
N ASN A 71 1.94 -17.30 -13.16
CA ASN A 71 2.61 -17.68 -11.91
C ASN A 71 1.83 -18.70 -11.08
N CYS A 72 0.87 -19.41 -11.69
CA CYS A 72 0.07 -20.41 -10.98
C CYS A 72 0.93 -21.39 -10.15
N GLY A 73 0.68 -21.44 -8.84
CA GLY A 73 1.35 -22.31 -7.87
C GLY A 73 2.75 -21.85 -7.45
N ARG A 74 3.21 -20.72 -7.99
CA ARG A 74 4.53 -20.14 -7.72
C ARG A 74 4.46 -19.16 -6.55
N ILE A 75 5.61 -18.92 -5.95
CA ILE A 75 5.81 -17.86 -4.96
C ILE A 75 6.68 -16.79 -5.62
N ILE A 76 6.26 -15.54 -5.53
CA ILE A 76 6.99 -14.40 -6.07
C ILE A 76 7.55 -13.61 -4.90
N ARG A 77 8.89 -13.54 -4.77
CA ARG A 77 9.56 -12.64 -3.83
C ARG A 77 9.80 -11.30 -4.52
N LEU A 78 9.44 -10.22 -3.84
CA LEU A 78 9.58 -8.84 -4.32
C LEU A 78 10.40 -7.99 -3.36
N GLU A 79 11.14 -7.04 -3.93
CA GLU A 79 11.68 -5.86 -3.28
C GLU A 79 11.34 -4.65 -4.17
N ALA A 80 10.74 -3.61 -3.59
CA ALA A 80 10.27 -2.45 -4.33
C ALA A 80 10.31 -1.17 -3.50
N LEU A 81 10.42 -0.01 -4.18
CA LEU A 81 10.08 1.29 -3.62
C LEU A 81 8.66 1.66 -3.97
N TYR A 82 7.87 2.06 -2.98
CA TYR A 82 6.57 2.68 -3.16
C TYR A 82 6.62 4.13 -2.71
N GLU A 83 6.05 5.02 -3.51
CA GLU A 83 5.89 6.43 -3.20
C GLU A 83 4.42 6.81 -3.27
N VAL A 84 3.95 7.42 -2.18
CA VAL A 84 2.61 8.00 -2.08
C VAL A 84 2.78 9.51 -2.11
N GLN A 85 2.10 10.18 -3.05
CA GLN A 85 2.12 11.64 -3.18
C GLN A 85 0.84 12.22 -2.58
N ASN A 86 0.95 12.88 -1.43
CA ASN A 86 -0.14 13.44 -0.66
C ASN A 86 0.28 14.72 0.09
N GLY A 87 0.88 15.68 -0.62
CA GLY A 87 1.36 16.94 -0.03
C GLY A 87 2.33 16.68 1.14
N ASP A 88 2.03 17.23 2.32
CA ASP A 88 2.85 17.08 3.53
C ASP A 88 2.87 15.65 4.10
N HIS A 89 1.96 14.79 3.64
CA HIS A 89 1.88 13.37 4.01
C HIS A 89 2.48 12.44 2.95
N SER A 90 3.27 12.99 2.01
CA SER A 90 3.97 12.19 1.00
C SER A 90 5.11 11.40 1.62
N PHE A 91 5.33 10.16 1.18
CA PHE A 91 6.43 9.35 1.66
C PHE A 91 6.90 8.35 0.61
N THR A 92 8.13 7.86 0.79
CA THR A 92 8.73 6.77 0.01
C THR A 92 9.16 5.65 0.94
N ALA A 93 8.73 4.42 0.68
CA ALA A 93 9.05 3.26 1.49
C ALA A 93 9.71 2.15 0.67
N LEU A 94 10.74 1.53 1.23
CA LEU A 94 11.29 0.28 0.73
C LEU A 94 10.54 -0.87 1.37
N ILE A 95 9.95 -1.73 0.54
CA ILE A 95 9.17 -2.86 0.98
C ILE A 95 9.64 -4.15 0.33
N ARG A 96 9.47 -5.26 1.05
CA ARG A 96 9.93 -6.60 0.68
C ARG A 96 8.91 -7.62 1.12
N GLY A 97 8.72 -8.67 0.33
CA GLY A 97 7.87 -9.78 0.77
C GLY A 97 7.49 -10.71 -0.36
N GLY A 98 6.33 -11.34 -0.20
CA GLY A 98 5.87 -12.42 -1.06
C GLY A 98 4.50 -12.17 -1.67
N THR A 99 4.31 -12.68 -2.88
CA THR A 99 3.00 -12.85 -3.51
C THR A 99 2.77 -14.32 -3.80
N SER A 100 1.60 -14.83 -3.41
CA SER A 100 1.09 -16.13 -3.83
C SER A 100 0.67 -16.03 -5.29
N GLY A 101 1.30 -16.82 -6.16
CA GLY A 101 0.91 -16.92 -7.55
C GLY A 101 -0.35 -17.75 -7.78
N ASP A 102 -0.83 -18.47 -6.76
CA ASP A 102 -2.10 -19.19 -6.78
C ASP A 102 -3.29 -18.26 -6.50
N THR A 103 -3.23 -17.53 -5.38
CA THR A 103 -4.33 -16.64 -4.97
C THR A 103 -4.16 -15.21 -5.44
N GLY A 104 -2.96 -14.78 -5.82
CA GLY A 104 -2.62 -13.39 -6.13
C GLY A 104 -2.49 -12.47 -4.92
N ALA A 105 -2.66 -13.00 -3.71
CA ALA A 105 -2.51 -12.26 -2.48
C ALA A 105 -1.03 -12.01 -2.18
N ALA A 106 -0.71 -10.82 -1.68
CA ALA A 106 0.63 -10.42 -1.30
C ALA A 106 0.67 -9.81 0.09
N LEU A 107 1.78 -10.08 0.79
CA LEU A 107 2.14 -9.48 2.05
C LEU A 107 3.58 -8.97 1.92
N LEU A 108 3.76 -7.67 2.10
CA LEU A 108 5.06 -7.01 2.02
C LEU A 108 5.27 -6.16 3.28
N ASP A 109 6.46 -6.22 3.85
CA ASP A 109 6.86 -5.42 4.99
C ASP A 109 8.03 -4.51 4.62
N GLY A 110 8.15 -3.39 5.32
CA GLY A 110 9.19 -2.43 5.01
C GLY A 110 9.26 -1.25 5.96
N THR A 111 9.86 -0.18 5.46
CA THR A 111 10.09 1.03 6.25
C THR A 111 10.04 2.24 5.34
N VAL A 112 9.50 3.35 5.87
CA VAL A 112 9.59 4.65 5.21
C VAL A 112 11.04 5.12 5.23
N LEU A 113 11.59 5.40 4.04
CA LEU A 113 12.94 5.92 3.88
C LEU A 113 12.97 7.45 3.77
N PHE A 114 11.95 8.06 3.16
CA PHE A 114 11.91 9.50 2.90
C PHE A 114 10.49 10.07 3.09
N GLY A 115 10.41 11.35 3.44
CA GLY A 115 9.16 12.10 3.55
C GLY A 115 8.49 11.96 4.92
N TRP A 116 7.17 11.94 4.92
CA TRP A 116 6.38 11.84 6.13
C TRP A 116 6.62 10.49 6.83
N ARG A 117 6.89 10.54 8.15
CA ARG A 117 7.12 9.37 9.01
C ARG A 117 8.33 8.51 8.63
N VAL A 118 9.46 9.13 8.27
CA VAL A 118 10.74 8.41 8.10
C VAL A 118 10.99 7.46 9.28
N GLY A 119 11.42 6.24 8.97
CA GLY A 119 11.69 5.18 9.94
C GLY A 119 10.47 4.41 10.42
N ALA A 120 9.25 4.83 10.08
CA ALA A 120 8.04 4.10 10.46
C ALA A 120 7.97 2.74 9.75
N PRO A 121 7.52 1.67 10.43
CA PRO A 121 7.29 0.38 9.80
C PRO A 121 6.10 0.48 8.84
N VAL A 122 6.21 -0.24 7.73
CA VAL A 122 5.18 -0.31 6.69
C VAL A 122 4.78 -1.78 6.50
N HIS A 123 3.49 -2.05 6.51
CA HIS A 123 2.90 -3.33 6.12
C HIS A 123 1.97 -3.12 4.93
N VAL A 124 2.12 -3.91 3.88
CA VAL A 124 1.32 -3.81 2.66
C VAL A 124 0.67 -5.14 2.39
N GLU A 125 -0.65 -5.08 2.20
CA GLU A 125 -1.44 -6.20 1.71
C GLU A 125 -2.06 -5.83 0.38
N PHE A 126 -2.05 -6.73 -0.59
CA PHE A 126 -2.83 -6.52 -1.81
C PHE A 126 -3.30 -7.81 -2.46
N GLN A 127 -4.31 -7.65 -3.30
CA GLN A 127 -4.84 -8.68 -4.16
C GLN A 127 -4.55 -8.35 -5.62
N THR A 128 -4.13 -9.37 -6.38
CA THR A 128 -3.98 -9.27 -7.83
C THR A 128 -5.35 -9.32 -8.50
N ILE A 129 -5.60 -8.38 -9.40
CA ILE A 129 -6.78 -8.32 -10.27
C ILE A 129 -6.31 -8.61 -11.70
N PRO A 130 -6.76 -9.73 -12.32
CA PRO A 130 -6.35 -10.11 -13.66
C PRO A 130 -6.68 -9.04 -14.70
N GLY A 131 -5.84 -8.91 -15.73
CA GLY A 131 -6.04 -7.92 -16.80
C GLY A 131 -7.32 -8.11 -17.63
N THR A 132 -7.92 -9.31 -17.61
CA THR A 132 -9.26 -9.56 -18.17
C THR A 132 -10.36 -8.78 -17.44
N THR A 133 -10.16 -8.49 -16.15
CA THR A 133 -11.03 -7.65 -15.34
C THR A 133 -10.55 -6.20 -15.37
N GLY A 134 -9.23 -5.98 -15.27
CA GLY A 134 -8.62 -4.65 -15.26
C GLY A 134 -8.98 -3.81 -14.03
N CYS A 135 -8.61 -2.54 -14.05
CA CYS A 135 -8.98 -1.55 -13.04
C CYS A 135 -9.06 -0.14 -13.65
N ALA A 136 -9.74 0.78 -12.96
CA ALA A 136 -9.84 2.16 -13.41
C ALA A 136 -8.45 2.81 -13.54
N GLY A 137 -8.25 3.63 -14.58
CA GLY A 137 -6.98 4.32 -14.84
C GLY A 137 -5.90 3.48 -15.52
N ALA A 138 -5.96 2.15 -15.44
CA ALA A 138 -4.96 1.29 -16.05
C ALA A 138 -5.13 1.14 -17.58
N PRO A 139 -4.04 0.90 -18.33
CA PRO A 139 -4.12 0.47 -19.72
C PRO A 139 -4.96 -0.81 -19.89
N LEU A 140 -5.62 -0.94 -21.04
CA LEU A 140 -6.42 -2.14 -21.35
C LEU A 140 -5.58 -3.41 -21.26
N GLY A 141 -6.09 -4.42 -20.55
CA GLY A 141 -5.41 -5.70 -20.36
C GLY A 141 -4.30 -5.69 -19.30
N ALA A 142 -4.02 -4.56 -18.64
CA ALA A 142 -3.04 -4.50 -17.57
C ALA A 142 -3.53 -5.25 -16.32
N THR A 143 -2.67 -6.10 -15.76
CA THR A 143 -2.90 -6.68 -14.43
C THR A 143 -2.77 -5.60 -13.38
N CYS A 144 -3.79 -5.49 -12.53
CA CYS A 144 -3.83 -4.52 -11.45
C CYS A 144 -3.58 -5.17 -10.10
N PHE A 145 -3.24 -4.33 -9.12
CA PHE A 145 -3.03 -4.71 -7.74
C PHE A 145 -3.77 -3.70 -6.87
N GLN A 146 -4.72 -4.18 -6.08
CA GLN A 146 -5.51 -3.35 -5.17
C GLN A 146 -5.25 -3.79 -3.75
N GLY A 147 -5.01 -2.84 -2.85
CA GLY A 147 -4.59 -3.16 -1.50
C GLY A 147 -4.55 -1.97 -0.57
N THR A 148 -3.88 -2.18 0.57
CA THR A 148 -3.74 -1.20 1.63
C THR A 148 -2.30 -1.14 2.10
N ILE A 149 -1.79 0.07 2.32
CA ILE A 149 -0.52 0.34 3.00
C ILE A 149 -0.86 0.77 4.42
N HIS A 150 -0.42 -0.01 5.40
CA HIS A 150 -0.46 0.34 6.81
C HIS A 150 0.88 0.96 7.21
N VAL A 151 0.86 2.22 7.62
CA VAL A 151 2.06 2.94 8.08
C VAL A 151 1.96 3.11 9.59
N GLY A 152 2.94 2.57 10.30
CA GLY A 152 3.03 2.69 11.76
C GLY A 152 3.42 4.10 12.21
N SER A 153 3.61 4.24 13.51
CA SER A 153 4.15 5.46 14.12
C SER A 153 5.61 5.68 13.70
N ALA A 154 6.03 6.94 13.59
CA ALA A 154 7.45 7.27 13.45
C ALA A 154 8.21 6.89 14.74
N PRO A 155 9.49 6.45 14.63
CA PRO A 155 10.33 6.24 15.80
C PRO A 155 10.41 7.49 16.67
N ARG A 156 10.59 7.30 17.99
CA ARG A 156 10.91 8.39 18.90
C ARG A 156 12.42 8.55 18.94
N ASP A 157 12.89 9.79 18.86
CA ASP A 157 14.30 10.15 19.02
C ASP A 157 14.82 9.85 20.44
#